data_AF-A0A427MAH0-F1
#
_entry.id   AF-A0A427MAH0-F1
#
_cell.length_a   1.000
_cell.length_b   1.000
_cell.length_c   1.000
_cell.angle_alpha   90.00
_cell.angle_beta   90.00
_cell.angle_gamma   90.00
#
_symmetry.space_group_name_H-M   'P 1'
#
loop_
_entity.id
_entity.type
_entity.pdbx_description
1 polymer ?
#
loop_
_entity_poly.entity_id
_entity_poly.type
_entity_poly.pdbx_seq_one_letter_code
_entity_poly.pdbx_strand_id
1 'polypeptide(L)'
;MEARYRIGGIFCLALAGVIAWQAIWLPLQEASLGADMVSWMPRATVVIGLCLVFGIYFLATGNRYPYRDVARQTLTPVGWVLCVMIAIVALAGFFGMDMLLRSMGYQ
;
A
#
# COMPACT_ATOMS: atom_id res chain seq x y z
N MET A 1 7.55 -14.21 -21.14
CA MET A 1 7.33 -12.80 -20.70
C MET A 1 6.65 -12.68 -19.34
N GLU A 2 5.93 -13.70 -18.86
CA GLU A 2 5.19 -13.70 -17.58
C GLU A 2 6.06 -13.53 -16.33
N ALA A 3 7.25 -14.15 -16.31
CA ALA A 3 8.17 -14.08 -15.16
C ALA A 3 8.60 -12.64 -14.82
N ARG A 4 8.76 -11.76 -15.81
CA ARG A 4 9.18 -10.36 -15.59
C ARG A 4 8.12 -9.57 -14.81
N TYR A 5 6.84 -9.80 -15.12
CA TYR A 5 5.75 -9.15 -14.40
C TYR A 5 5.62 -9.69 -12.98
N ARG A 6 5.77 -11.01 -12.79
CA ARG A 6 5.75 -11.61 -11.45
C ARG A 6 6.91 -11.12 -10.58
N ILE A 7 8.11 -10.97 -11.15
CA ILE A 7 9.27 -10.36 -10.47
C ILE A 7 8.97 -8.90 -10.10
N GLY A 8 8.37 -8.13 -11.01
CA GLY A 8 7.88 -6.78 -10.71
C GLY A 8 6.89 -6.77 -9.55
N GLY A 9 5.96 -7.73 -9.52
CA GLY A 9 5.02 -7.93 -8.42
C GLY A 9 5.72 -8.19 -7.09
N ILE A 10 6.69 -9.11 -7.06
CA ILE A 10 7.51 -9.39 -5.87
C ILE A 10 8.24 -8.13 -5.40
N PHE A 11 8.82 -7.37 -6.33
CA PHE A 11 9.52 -6.13 -6.00
C PHE A 11 8.57 -5.10 -5.37
N CYS A 12 7.36 -4.94 -5.92
CA CYS A 12 6.34 -4.08 -5.32
C CYS A 12 5.97 -4.53 -3.90
N LEU A 13 5.80 -5.83 -3.66
CA LEU A 13 5.50 -6.36 -2.33
C LEU A 13 6.65 -6.15 -1.33
N ALA A 14 7.89 -6.37 -1.77
CA ALA A 14 9.07 -6.11 -0.95
C ALA A 14 9.16 -4.62 -0.58
N LEU A 15 8.93 -3.73 -1.53
CA LEU A 15 8.91 -2.28 -1.30
C LEU A 15 7.79 -1.88 -0.34
N ALA A 16 6.59 -2.45 -0.48
CA ALA A 16 5.50 -2.26 0.48
C ALA A 16 5.90 -2.70 1.89
N GLY A 17 6.58 -3.85 2.03
CA GLY A 17 7.07 -4.34 3.31
C GLY A 17 8.09 -3.41 3.96
N VAL A 18 9.07 -2.91 3.20
CA VAL A 18 10.06 -1.95 3.71
C VAL A 18 9.41 -0.64 4.14
N ILE A 19 8.48 -0.11 3.34
CA ILE A 19 7.78 1.13 3.69
C ILE A 19 6.88 0.92 4.91
N ALA A 20 6.14 -0.20 4.99
CA ALA A 20 5.33 -0.52 6.14
C ALA A 20 6.18 -0.65 7.42
N TRP A 21 7.36 -1.27 7.33
CA TRP A 21 8.28 -1.33 8.45
C TRP A 21 8.67 0.07 8.96
N GLN A 22 9.07 0.96 8.05
CA GLN A 22 9.55 2.30 8.41
C GLN A 22 8.42 3.25 8.83
N ALA A 23 7.27 3.20 8.16
CA ALA A 23 6.21 4.20 8.31
C ALA A 23 5.05 3.77 9.23
N ILE A 24 4.96 2.48 9.57
CA ILE A 24 3.92 1.92 10.44
C ILE A 24 4.57 1.30 11.67
N TRP A 25 5.46 0.32 11.48
CA TRP A 25 6.00 -0.45 12.60
C TRP A 25 6.87 0.38 13.55
N LEU A 26 7.85 1.13 13.03
CA LEU A 26 8.72 1.97 13.86
C LEU A 26 7.94 3.02 14.70
N PRO A 27 7.03 3.83 14.12
CA PRO A 27 6.23 4.76 14.92
C PRO A 27 5.36 4.08 15.98
N LEU A 28 4.77 2.92 15.68
CA LEU A 28 4.00 2.15 16.68
C LEU A 28 4.90 1.62 17.79
N GLN A 29 6.11 1.19 17.47
CA GLN A 29 7.07 0.74 18.46
C GLN A 29 7.51 1.89 19.36
N GLU A 30 7.80 3.08 18.80
CA GLU A 30 8.10 4.29 19.56
C GLU A 30 6.94 4.69 20.48
N ALA A 31 5.70 4.65 19.97
CA ALA A 31 4.49 4.87 20.76
C ALA A 31 4.39 3.89 21.93
N SER A 32 4.67 2.60 21.70
CA SER A 32 4.62 1.57 22.73
C SER A 32 5.69 1.71 23.81
N LEU A 33 6.80 2.40 23.49
CA LEU A 33 7.86 2.72 24.43
C LEU A 33 7.59 4.02 25.23
N GLY A 34 6.44 4.68 24.98
CA GLY A 34 6.03 5.88 25.69
C GLY A 34 6.69 7.16 25.19
N ALA A 35 7.03 7.25 23.89
CA ALA A 35 7.55 8.47 23.30
C ALA A 35 6.57 9.65 23.50
N ASP A 36 7.06 10.85 23.83
CA ASP A 36 6.19 12.01 24.07
C ASP A 36 5.41 12.46 22.81
N MET A 37 5.98 12.25 21.62
CA MET A 37 5.37 12.58 20.34
C MET A 37 5.77 11.55 19.28
N VAL A 38 4.79 11.05 18.53
CA VAL A 38 4.99 10.05 17.48
C VAL A 38 4.79 10.71 16.13
N SER A 39 5.87 10.87 15.36
CA SER A 39 5.77 11.36 13.99
C SER A 39 5.52 10.18 13.05
N TRP A 40 4.43 10.23 12.30
CA TRP A 40 4.15 9.24 11.26
C TRP A 40 3.76 9.94 9.96
N MET A 41 3.84 9.21 8.85
CA MET A 41 3.64 9.76 7.51
C MET A 41 2.38 9.16 6.85
N PRO A 42 1.21 9.81 6.96
CA PRO A 42 -0.06 9.32 6.39
C PRO A 42 0.03 8.94 4.92
N ARG A 43 0.74 9.74 4.11
CA ARG A 43 0.93 9.50 2.68
C ARG A 43 1.62 8.17 2.35
N ALA A 44 2.34 7.57 3.30
CA ALA A 44 2.96 6.26 3.10
C ALA A 44 1.90 5.15 2.92
N THR A 45 0.72 5.27 3.54
CA THR A 45 -0.37 4.29 3.41
C THR A 45 -0.87 4.16 1.98
N VAL A 46 -0.88 5.26 1.22
CA VAL A 46 -1.24 5.27 -0.20
C VAL A 46 -0.21 4.52 -1.04
N VAL A 47 1.08 4.77 -0.78
CA VAL A 47 2.18 4.09 -1.49
C VAL A 47 2.18 2.59 -1.17
N ILE A 48 1.99 2.22 0.09
CA ILE A 48 1.85 0.83 0.53
C ILE A 48 0.64 0.18 -0.16
N GLY A 49 -0.52 0.83 -0.18
CA GLY A 49 -1.71 0.33 -0.86
C GLY A 49 -1.50 0.12 -2.36
N LEU A 50 -0.85 1.07 -3.04
CA LEU A 50 -0.50 0.97 -4.45
C LEU A 50 0.43 -0.23 -4.70
N CYS A 51 1.50 -0.34 -3.92
CA CYS A 51 2.48 -1.41 -4.07
C CYS A 51 1.91 -2.80 -3.71
N LEU A 52 1.05 -2.89 -2.70
CA LEU A 52 0.36 -4.14 -2.35
C LEU A 52 -0.58 -4.59 -3.44
N VAL A 53 -1.49 -3.70 -3.89
CA VAL A 53 -2.52 -4.07 -4.87
C VAL A 53 -1.90 -4.43 -6.21
N PHE A 54 -0.97 -3.60 -6.73
CA PHE A 54 -0.27 -3.94 -7.98
C PHE A 54 0.68 -5.13 -7.81
N GLY A 55 1.32 -5.27 -6.65
CA GLY A 55 2.20 -6.40 -6.33
C GLY A 55 1.46 -7.73 -6.41
N ILE A 56 0.32 -7.83 -5.70
CA ILE A 56 -0.56 -9.00 -5.73
C ILE A 56 -1.10 -9.23 -7.14
N TYR A 57 -1.57 -8.17 -7.81
CA TYR A 57 -2.13 -8.26 -9.15
C TYR A 57 -1.13 -8.84 -10.16
N PHE A 58 0.09 -8.32 -10.21
CA PHE A 58 1.13 -8.81 -11.12
C PHE A 58 1.62 -10.21 -10.76
N LEU A 59 1.63 -10.56 -9.47
CA LEU A 59 2.01 -11.91 -9.03
C LEU A 59 0.96 -12.96 -9.43
N ALA A 60 -0.32 -12.62 -9.27
CA ALA A 60 -1.44 -13.52 -9.56
C ALA A 60 -1.75 -13.63 -11.07
N THR A 61 -1.72 -12.52 -11.80
CA THR A 61 -2.19 -12.45 -13.19
C THR A 61 -1.07 -12.26 -14.22
N GLY A 62 0.15 -11.95 -13.78
CA GLY A 62 1.26 -11.57 -14.66
C GLY A 62 0.98 -10.23 -15.34
N ASN A 63 0.30 -10.29 -16.48
CA ASN A 63 -0.26 -9.13 -17.18
C ASN A 63 -1.41 -9.56 -18.11
N ARG A 64 -2.18 -10.57 -17.68
CA ARG A 64 -3.20 -11.20 -18.55
C ARG A 64 -4.35 -10.25 -18.88
N TYR A 65 -4.62 -9.29 -18.00
CA TYR A 65 -5.64 -8.27 -18.20
C TYR A 65 -4.99 -6.88 -18.30
N PRO A 66 -5.30 -6.09 -19.35
CA PRO A 66 -4.77 -4.73 -19.45
C PRO A 66 -5.49 -3.83 -18.44
N TYR A 67 -4.73 -3.16 -17.58
CA TYR A 67 -5.26 -2.21 -16.58
C TYR A 67 -5.39 -0.77 -17.13
N ARG A 68 -4.73 -0.47 -18.25
CA ARG A 68 -4.75 0.85 -18.89
C ARG A 68 -4.94 0.70 -20.39
N ASP A 69 -5.85 1.49 -20.94
CA ASP A 69 -5.95 1.71 -22.38
C ASP A 69 -4.92 2.78 -22.77
N VAL A 70 -3.90 2.38 -23.52
CA VAL A 70 -2.81 3.28 -23.91
C VAL A 70 -3.27 4.27 -24.98
N ALA A 71 -4.18 3.87 -25.86
CA ALA A 71 -4.66 4.70 -26.96
C ALA A 71 -5.60 5.80 -26.48
N ARG A 72 -6.47 5.48 -25.51
CA ARG A 72 -7.42 6.44 -24.93
C ARG A 72 -6.90 7.15 -23.68
N GLN A 73 -5.73 6.76 -23.18
CA GLN A 73 -5.17 7.23 -21.90
C GLN A 73 -6.11 7.06 -20.70
N THR A 74 -7.08 6.14 -20.79
CA THR A 74 -8.06 5.87 -19.75
C THR A 74 -7.76 4.56 -19.02
N LEU A 75 -8.24 4.45 -17.78
CA LEU A 75 -8.25 3.18 -17.06
C LEU A 75 -9.27 2.22 -17.69
N THR A 76 -8.90 0.95 -17.79
CA THR A 76 -9.87 -0.10 -18.12
C THR A 76 -10.75 -0.40 -16.90
N PRO A 77 -11.83 -1.20 -17.02
CA PRO A 77 -12.58 -1.65 -15.85
C PRO A 77 -11.70 -2.30 -14.79
N VAL A 78 -10.69 -3.09 -15.21
CA VAL A 78 -9.69 -3.67 -14.30
C VAL A 78 -8.86 -2.58 -13.63
N GLY A 79 -8.41 -1.57 -14.36
CA GLY A 79 -7.71 -0.41 -13.80
C GLY A 79 -8.51 0.35 -12.75
N TRP A 80 -9.81 0.52 -12.98
CA TRP A 80 -10.72 1.12 -12.00
C TRP A 80 -10.89 0.27 -10.75
N VAL A 81 -11.05 -1.05 -10.90
CA VAL A 81 -11.11 -1.98 -9.76
C VAL A 81 -9.81 -1.90 -8.94
N LEU A 82 -8.65 -1.91 -9.59
CA LEU A 82 -7.36 -1.75 -8.90
C LEU A 82 -7.28 -0.41 -8.17
N CYS A 83 -7.74 0.67 -8.78
CA CYS A 83 -7.77 2.00 -8.15
C CYS A 83 -8.65 2.01 -6.89
N VAL A 84 -9.85 1.43 -6.96
CA VAL A 84 -10.75 1.30 -5.80
C VAL A 84 -10.11 0.46 -4.69
N MET A 85 -9.46 -0.66 -5.04
CA MET A 85 -8.76 -1.49 -4.06
C MET A 85 -7.62 -0.74 -3.38
N ILE A 86 -6.87 0.07 -4.12
CA ILE A 86 -5.80 0.91 -3.56
C ILE A 86 -6.39 1.92 -2.56
N ALA A 87 -7.50 2.57 -2.92
CA ALA A 87 -8.17 3.52 -2.03
C ALA A 87 -8.65 2.84 -0.74
N ILE A 88 -9.25 1.66 -0.83
CA ILE A 88 -9.70 0.88 0.33
C ILE A 88 -8.52 0.54 1.25
N VAL A 89 -7.41 0.01 0.69
CA VAL A 89 -6.23 -0.37 1.48
C VAL A 89 -5.58 0.86 2.12
N ALA A 90 -5.48 1.98 1.39
CA ALA A 90 -4.92 3.21 1.92
C ALA A 90 -5.76 3.78 3.08
N LEU A 91 -7.08 3.83 2.92
CA LEU A 91 -7.99 4.28 3.97
C LEU A 91 -7.94 3.35 5.19
N ALA A 92 -7.95 2.03 4.98
CA ALA A 92 -7.82 1.06 6.06
C ALA A 92 -6.49 1.22 6.81
N GLY A 93 -5.38 1.45 6.10
CA GLY A 93 -4.08 1.72 6.70
C GLY A 93 -4.06 3.03 7.49
N PHE A 94 -4.68 4.08 6.96
CA PHE A 94 -4.75 5.38 7.62
C PHE A 94 -5.59 5.33 8.91
N PHE A 95 -6.82 4.84 8.82
CA PHE A 95 -7.71 4.71 9.98
C PHE A 95 -7.19 3.68 10.98
N GLY A 96 -6.54 2.61 10.51
CA GLY A 96 -5.91 1.63 11.39
C GLY A 96 -4.80 2.24 12.24
N MET A 97 -3.92 3.04 11.63
CA MET A 97 -2.87 3.76 12.37
C MET A 97 -3.44 4.77 13.35
N ASP A 98 -4.41 5.57 12.92
CA ASP A 98 -5.10 6.54 13.80
C ASP A 98 -5.76 5.86 15.00
N MET A 99 -6.48 4.74 14.78
CA MET A 99 -7.07 3.96 15.88
C MET A 99 -6.03 3.37 16.83
N LEU A 100 -4.92 2.84 16.31
CA LEU A 100 -3.85 2.26 17.13
C LEU A 100 -3.18 3.33 17.99
N LEU A 101 -2.82 4.48 17.41
CA LEU A 101 -2.20 5.59 18.14
C LEU A 101 -3.14 6.14 19.21
N ARG A 102 -4.44 6.31 18.89
CA ARG A 102 -5.46 6.72 19.88
C ARG A 102 -5.62 5.73 21.02
N SER A 103 -5.54 4.43 20.73
CA SER A 103 -5.60 3.39 21.77
C SER A 103 -4.43 3.46 22.74
N MET A 104 -3.30 4.04 22.31
CA MET A 104 -2.10 4.26 23.13
C MET A 104 -2.08 5.65 23.80
N GLY A 105 -3.14 6.46 23.64
CA GLY A 105 -3.27 7.77 24.28
C GLY A 105 -2.77 8.95 23.46
N TYR A 106 -2.39 8.73 22.19
CA TYR A 106 -1.96 9.79 21.28
C TYR A 106 -3.16 10.43 20.56
N GLN A 107 -3.10 11.74 20.30
CA GLN A 107 -4.14 12.52 19.61
C GLN A 107 -3.71 12.95 18.21
#